data_AF-A0A353A1V2-F1
#
_entry.id   AF-A0A353A1V2-F1
#
_cell.length_a   1.000
_cell.length_b   1.000
_cell.length_c   1.000
_cell.angle_alpha   90.00
_cell.angle_beta   90.00
_cell.angle_gamma   90.00
#
_symmetry.space_group_name_H-M   'P 1'
#
loop_
_entity.id
_entity.type
_entity.pdbx_description
1 polymer ?
#
loop_
_entity_poly.entity_id
_entity_poly.type
_entity_poly.pdbx_seq_one_letter_code
_entity_poly.pdbx_strand_id
1 'polypeptide(L)' 'MSEFELKPASVFECFAQINRVPRPSKKEEQMIKFLLDFGHNLGLESVRDETGNVLIRKPATPGMENRKTLILQ' A
#
# COMPACT_ATOMS: atom_id res chain seq x y z
N MET A 1 -27.50 4.11 -12.01
CA MET A 1 -27.17 2.68 -12.00
C MET A 1 -26.97 2.29 -10.56
N SER A 2 -27.69 1.28 -10.05
CA SER A 2 -27.53 0.82 -8.67
C SER A 2 -26.20 0.05 -8.57
N GLU A 3 -25.12 0.80 -8.44
CA GLU A 3 -23.79 0.27 -8.18
C GLU A 3 -23.77 -0.25 -6.74
N PHE A 4 -23.52 -1.54 -6.59
CA PHE A 4 -23.20 -2.14 -5.31
C PHE A 4 -22.01 -1.37 -4.72
N GLU A 5 -22.21 -0.58 -3.67
CA GLU A 5 -21.10 0.00 -2.91
C GLU A 5 -20.25 -1.15 -2.36
N LEU A 6 -19.08 -1.34 -2.96
CA LEU A 6 -18.17 -2.42 -2.59
C LEU A 6 -17.65 -2.18 -1.17
N LYS A 7 -17.86 -3.14 -0.28
CA LYS A 7 -17.46 -3.05 1.14
C LYS A 7 -16.32 -4.02 1.44
N PRO A 8 -15.31 -3.61 2.24
CA PRO A 8 -15.17 -2.28 2.86
C PRO A 8 -14.68 -1.21 1.86
N ALA A 9 -15.29 -0.02 1.89
CA ALA A 9 -15.03 1.06 0.93
C ALA A 9 -13.54 1.43 0.83
N SER A 10 -12.85 1.50 1.97
CA SER A 10 -11.42 1.87 2.02
C SER A 10 -10.51 0.95 1.21
N VAL A 11 -10.82 -0.35 1.15
CA VAL A 11 -10.05 -1.32 0.35
C VAL A 11 -10.28 -1.06 -1.14
N PHE A 12 -11.53 -0.86 -1.54
CA PHE A 12 -11.88 -0.65 -2.94
C PHE A 12 -11.47 0.73 -3.47
N GLU A 13 -11.45 1.75 -2.61
CA GLU A 13 -10.88 3.06 -2.93
C GLU A 13 -9.38 2.97 -3.20
N CYS A 14 -8.62 2.27 -2.33
CA CYS A 14 -7.19 2.02 -2.56
C CYS A 14 -6.97 1.21 -3.85
N PHE A 15 -7.78 0.18 -4.07
CA PHE A 15 -7.72 -0.64 -5.28
C PHE A 15 -7.97 0.19 -6.55
N ALA A 16 -8.96 1.09 -6.52
CA ALA A 16 -9.24 2.00 -7.64
C ALA A 16 -8.09 2.96 -7.92
N GLN A 17 -7.40 3.45 -6.88
CA GLN A 17 -6.21 4.30 -7.04
C GLN A 17 -5.05 3.52 -7.66
N ILE A 18 -4.79 2.30 -7.19
CA ILE A 18 -3.74 1.42 -7.73
C ILE A 18 -4.00 1.11 -9.22
N ASN A 19 -5.25 0.83 -9.61
CA ASN A 19 -5.58 0.52 -11.00
C ASN A 19 -5.38 1.69 -11.97
N ARG A 20 -5.34 2.94 -11.47
CA ARG A 20 -5.03 4.12 -12.29
C ARG A 20 -3.54 4.22 -12.62
N VAL A 21 -2.68 3.52 -11.88
CA VAL A 21 -1.24 3.52 -12.10
C VAL A 21 -0.91 2.46 -13.15
N PRO A 22 -0.39 2.85 -14.34
CA PRO A 22 0.02 1.89 -15.35
C PRO A 22 1.13 0.98 -14.81
N ARG A 23 0.92 -0.34 -14.87
CA ARG A 23 1.91 -1.35 -14.49
C ARG A 23 2.24 -2.33 -15.62
N PRO A 24 2.73 -1.85 -16.79
CA PRO A 24 3.22 -2.75 -17.82
C PRO A 24 4.45 -3.51 -17.31
N SER A 25 4.60 -4.77 -17.73
CA SER A 25 5.76 -5.59 -17.38
C SER A 25 7.07 -4.85 -17.70
N LYS A 26 8.03 -4.88 -16.77
CA LYS A 26 9.34 -4.18 -16.85
C LYS A 26 9.28 -2.65 -16.75
N LYS A 27 8.14 -2.07 -16.35
CA LYS A 27 7.96 -0.62 -16.12
C LYS A 27 7.27 -0.36 -14.78
N GLU A 28 7.78 -0.97 -13.73
CA GLU A 28 7.20 -0.96 -12.38
C GLU A 28 7.54 0.30 -11.58
N GLU A 29 8.45 1.14 -12.08
CA GLU A 29 8.93 2.35 -11.39
C GLU A 29 7.80 3.30 -10.96
N GLN A 30 6.76 3.46 -11.79
CA GLN A 30 5.61 4.30 -11.45
C GLN A 30 4.81 3.73 -10.28
N MET A 31 4.63 2.40 -10.24
CA MET A 31 3.95 1.71 -9.15
C MET A 31 4.78 1.76 -7.86
N ILE A 32 6.09 1.54 -7.98
CA ILE A 32 7.02 1.65 -6.85
C ILE A 32 6.95 3.06 -6.25
N LYS A 33 7.04 4.10 -7.09
CA LYS A 33 6.93 5.49 -6.64
C LYS A 33 5.58 5.75 -5.98
N PHE A 34 4.49 5.29 -6.59
CA PHE A 34 3.14 5.44 -6.02
C PHE A 34 3.03 4.82 -4.62
N LEU A 35 3.58 3.62 -4.42
CA LEU A 35 3.53 2.93 -3.12
C LEU A 35 4.39 3.62 -2.05
N LEU A 36 5.59 4.11 -2.44
CA LEU A 36 6.45 4.87 -1.53
C LEU A 36 5.76 6.17 -1.10
N ASP A 37 5.25 6.94 -2.06
CA ASP A 37 4.50 8.18 -1.81
C ASP A 37 3.27 7.89 -0.95
N PHE A 38 2.53 6.81 -1.22
CA PHE A 38 1.36 6.41 -0.44
C PHE A 38 1.71 6.20 1.04
N GLY A 39 2.77 5.44 1.33
CA GLY A 39 3.18 5.21 2.71
C GLY A 39 3.76 6.47 3.38
N HIS A 40 4.55 7.28 2.65
CA HIS A 40 5.09 8.54 3.18
C HIS A 40 3.99 9.57 3.49
N ASN A 41 2.95 9.66 2.64
CA ASN A 41 1.79 10.52 2.88
C ASN A 41 0.99 10.11 4.13
N LEU A 42 1.07 8.83 4.53
CA LEU A 42 0.51 8.33 5.77
C LEU A 42 1.46 8.48 6.98
N GLY A 43 2.64 9.07 6.78
CA GLY A 43 3.69 9.19 7.80
C GLY A 43 4.33 7.85 8.19
N LEU A 44 4.27 6.85 7.30
CA LEU A 44 4.82 5.51 7.52
C LEU A 44 6.23 5.41 6.94
N GLU A 45 7.06 4.58 7.57
CA GLU A 45 8.38 4.25 7.03
C GLU A 45 8.19 3.40 5.77
N SER A 46 8.55 3.93 4.61
CA SER A 46 8.48 3.23 3.33
C SER A 46 9.84 3.21 2.65
N VAL A 47 10.32 2.02 2.30
CA VAL A 47 11.60 1.79 1.66
C VAL A 47 11.47 0.88 0.45
N ARG A 48 12.39 1.04 -0.50
CA ARG A 48 12.54 0.17 -1.68
C ARG A 48 13.88 -0.56 -1.57
N ASP A 49 13.90 -1.85 -1.88
CA ASP A 49 15.16 -2.60 -2.00
C ASP A 49 15.77 -2.51 -3.42
N GLU A 50 16.97 -3.07 -3.57
CA GLU A 50 17.73 -3.07 -4.84
C GLU A 50 16.97 -3.77 -5.98
N THR A 51 16.20 -4.80 -5.64
CA THR A 51 15.36 -5.57 -6.57
C THR A 51 14.04 -4.90 -6.94
N GLY A 52 13.65 -3.83 -6.26
CA GLY A 52 12.41 -3.09 -6.52
C GLY A 52 11.22 -3.48 -5.66
N ASN A 53 11.39 -4.33 -4.65
CA ASN A 53 10.32 -4.58 -3.69
C ASN A 53 10.13 -3.36 -2.79
N VAL A 54 8.88 -3.08 -2.45
CA VAL A 54 8.51 -1.98 -1.56
C VAL A 54 8.07 -2.55 -0.22
N LEU A 55 8.61 -1.99 0.85
CA LEU A 55 8.22 -2.32 2.23
C LEU A 55 7.71 -1.06 2.91
N ILE A 56 6.47 -1.13 3.42
CA ILE A 56 5.83 -0.08 4.22
C ILE A 56 5.63 -0.62 5.64
N ARG A 57 6.19 0.06 6.64
CA ARG A 57 6.12 -0.34 8.05
C ARG A 57 5.17 0.59 8.81
N LYS A 58 4.23 -0.01 9.52
CA LYS A 58 3.32 0.68 10.43
C LYS A 58 3.55 0.19 11.86
N PRO A 59 3.72 1.09 12.85
CA PRO A 59 3.85 0.70 14.25
C PRO A 59 2.56 0.04 14.75
N ALA A 60 2.67 -0.75 15.80
CA ALA A 60 1.52 -1.31 16.49
C ALA A 60 0.58 -0.19 16.98
N THR A 61 -0.72 -0.44 16.95
CA THR A 61 -1.68 0.46 17.61
C THR A 61 -1.50 0.40 19.14
N PRO A 62 -1.86 1.45 19.88
CA PRO A 62 -1.74 1.47 21.33
C PRO A 62 -2.31 0.21 22.00
N GLY A 63 -1.52 -0.41 22.87
CA GLY A 63 -1.89 -1.64 23.59
C GLY A 63 -1.58 -2.95 22.85
N MET A 64 -0.92 -2.87 21.68
CA MET A 64 -0.55 -4.02 20.84
C MET A 64 0.97 -4.16 20.64
N GLU A 65 1.78 -3.36 21.33
CA GLU A 65 3.24 -3.22 21.15
C GLU A 65 4.00 -4.52 21.45
N ASN A 66 3.49 -5.34 22.37
CA ASN A 66 4.10 -6.61 22.75
C ASN A 66 3.67 -7.80 21.86
N ARG A 67 2.88 -7.55 20.80
CA ARG A 67 2.47 -8.60 19.87
C ARG A 67 3.52 -8.80 18.80
N LYS A 68 3.55 -10.02 18.25
CA LYS A 68 4.45 -10.35 17.14
C LYS A 68 4.11 -9.52 15.91
N THR A 69 5.15 -8.99 15.26
CA THR A 69 5.03 -8.36 13.94
C THR A 69 4.48 -9.36 12.91
N LEU A 70 3.59 -8.87 12.04
CA LEU A 70 3.03 -9.60 10.90
C LEU A 70 3.46 -8.93 9.61
N ILE A 71 3.64 -9.70 8.54
CA ILE A 71 3.83 -9.21 7.18
C ILE A 71 2.55 -9.52 6.37
N LEU A 72 2.06 -8.54 5.63
CA LEU A 72 1.05 -8.73 4.58
C LEU A 72 1.77 -8.62 3.23
N GLN A 73 1.61 -9.64 2.38
CA GLN A 73 2.20 -9.71 1.04
C GLN A 73 1.12 -9.71 -0.03
#